data_AF-A0A3D0LRZ4-F1
#
_entry.id   AF-A0A3D0LRZ4-F1
#
_cell.length_a   1.000
_cell.length_b   1.000
_cell.length_c   1.000
_cell.angle_alpha   90.00
_cell.angle_beta   90.00
_cell.angle_gamma   90.00
#
_symmetry.space_group_name_H-M   'P 1'
#
loop_
_entity.id
_entity.type
_entity.pdbx_description
1 polymer ?
#
loop_
_entity_poly.entity_id
_entity_poly.type
_entity_poly.pdbx_seq_one_letter_code
_entity_poly.pdbx_strand_id
1 'polypeptide(L)'
;AWRHMAVIIAYDDSDGWYDHVLGPIVRHSNDAADALSGPGRCGDAAPGAYLDRCGYGPRLPLLVISPWAKRNFVDHQVTDQTSILRFIEDNWKLGRLGDQSFDALAGSLNNLFDFRRPHKAPLMLDPKTGEPLAAAALKRD
;
A
#
# COMPACT_ATOMS: atom_id res chain seq x y z
N ALA A 1 -3.24 0.49 -23.67
CA ALA A 1 -3.39 0.19 -22.23
C ALA A 1 -2.26 0.81 -21.39
N TRP A 2 -1.00 0.35 -21.50
CA TRP A 2 0.13 0.75 -20.62
C TRP A 2 0.24 2.26 -20.30
N ARG A 3 0.08 3.14 -21.30
CA ARG A 3 0.21 4.61 -21.15
C ARG A 3 -0.72 5.24 -20.10
N HIS A 4 -1.80 4.55 -19.73
CA HIS A 4 -2.78 5.01 -18.75
C HIS A 4 -2.96 4.00 -17.60
N MET A 5 -1.95 3.17 -17.36
CA MET A 5 -2.00 2.10 -16.36
C MET A 5 -1.13 2.43 -15.15
N ALA A 6 -1.60 2.06 -13.97
CA ALA A 6 -0.79 1.88 -12.78
C ALA A 6 -0.99 0.45 -12.30
N VAL A 7 0.10 -0.27 -12.09
CA VAL A 7 0.12 -1.58 -11.43
C VAL A 7 0.59 -1.34 -10.01
N ILE A 8 -0.18 -1.82 -9.04
CA ILE A 8 0.17 -1.75 -7.62
C ILE A 8 0.48 -3.17 -7.16
N ILE A 9 1.69 -3.37 -6.62
CA ILE A 9 2.08 -4.62 -5.96
C ILE A 9 1.99 -4.36 -4.46
N ALA A 10 1.13 -5.11 -3.79
CA ALA A 10 0.92 -5.03 -2.35
C ALA A 10 0.85 -6.45 -1.79
N TYR A 11 1.17 -6.58 -0.51
CA TYR A 11 1.05 -7.82 0.25
C TYR A 11 -0.17 -7.71 1.18
N ASP A 12 -0.80 -8.84 1.47
CA ASP A 12 -1.94 -8.96 2.36
C ASP A 12 -1.53 -9.10 3.82
N ASP A 13 -0.44 -9.81 4.10
CA ASP A 13 0.17 -9.88 5.43
C ASP A 13 1.69 -10.10 5.36
N SER A 14 2.32 -10.23 6.53
CA SER A 14 3.77 -10.37 6.69
C SER A 14 4.23 -11.80 6.95
N ASP A 15 3.35 -12.80 6.93
CA ASP A 15 3.58 -14.17 7.39
C ASP A 15 4.08 -14.25 8.86
N GLY A 16 3.91 -13.16 9.63
CA GLY A 16 4.50 -13.01 10.96
C GLY A 16 6.02 -12.83 10.98
N TRP A 17 6.66 -12.57 9.83
CA TRP A 17 8.10 -12.34 9.76
C TRP A 17 8.49 -11.05 10.47
N TYR A 18 9.74 -11.02 10.94
CA TYR A 18 10.28 -9.89 11.67
C TYR A 18 10.32 -8.62 10.81
N ASP A 19 9.69 -7.57 11.31
CA ASP A 19 9.96 -6.18 10.94
C ASP A 19 10.31 -5.39 12.20
N HIS A 20 11.25 -4.46 12.09
CA HIS A 20 11.75 -3.71 13.23
C HIS A 20 10.84 -2.54 13.64
N VAL A 21 9.86 -2.18 12.81
CA VAL A 21 8.98 -1.03 13.02
C VAL A 21 7.72 -1.48 13.75
N LEU A 22 7.49 -0.92 14.94
CA LEU A 22 6.16 -0.91 15.54
C LEU A 22 5.33 0.19 14.84
N GLY A 23 4.37 -0.22 14.02
CA GLY A 23 3.48 0.70 13.33
C GLY A 23 2.62 1.54 14.31
N PRO A 24 2.18 2.74 13.90
CA PRO A 24 1.28 3.53 14.73
C PRO A 24 -0.07 2.83 14.88
N ILE A 25 -0.60 2.83 16.09
CA ILE A 25 -1.93 2.30 16.37
C ILE A 25 -2.96 3.41 16.15
N VAL A 26 -3.65 3.33 15.01
CA VAL A 26 -4.68 4.28 14.57
C VAL A 26 -6.09 3.85 14.98
N ARG A 27 -6.29 2.55 15.23
CA ARG A 27 -7.50 2.02 15.86
C ARG A 27 -7.13 1.03 16.95
N HIS A 28 -7.88 1.13 18.04
CA HIS A 28 -7.77 0.28 19.21
C HIS A 28 -8.78 -0.85 19.14
N SER A 29 -8.58 -1.88 19.96
CA SER A 29 -9.52 -2.99 20.12
C SER A 29 -9.76 -3.28 21.60
N ASN A 30 -11.03 -3.57 21.93
CA ASN A 30 -11.44 -4.00 23.27
C ASN A 30 -11.63 -5.53 23.36
N ASP A 31 -11.35 -6.27 22.28
CA ASP A 31 -11.29 -7.73 22.36
C ASP A 31 -9.94 -8.15 22.98
N ALA A 32 -9.98 -8.98 24.02
CA ALA A 32 -8.78 -9.50 24.66
C ALA A 32 -7.96 -10.41 23.72
N ALA A 33 -8.58 -11.01 22.71
CA ALA A 33 -7.92 -11.84 21.70
C ALA A 33 -7.11 -11.00 20.69
N ASP A 34 -7.54 -9.77 20.42
CA ASP A 34 -6.86 -8.84 19.51
C ASP A 34 -5.77 -8.05 20.25
N ALA A 35 -4.59 -8.67 20.29
CA ALA A 35 -3.48 -8.29 21.14
C ALA A 35 -2.30 -7.75 20.32
N LEU A 36 -1.87 -6.49 20.56
CA LEU A 36 -0.63 -5.95 19.98
C LEU A 36 0.62 -6.52 20.66
N SER A 37 0.67 -6.39 22.00
CA SER A 37 1.82 -6.79 22.82
C SER A 37 1.46 -7.72 23.99
N GLY A 38 0.21 -8.19 24.01
CA GLY A 38 -0.34 -9.09 25.02
C GLY A 38 -1.87 -9.01 25.08
N PRO A 39 -2.54 -9.94 25.79
CA PRO A 39 -4.00 -10.01 25.83
C PRO A 39 -4.63 -8.69 26.27
N GLY A 40 -5.57 -8.18 25.46
CA GLY A 40 -6.27 -6.91 25.69
C GLY A 40 -5.36 -5.67 25.63
N ARG A 41 -4.16 -5.78 25.06
CA ARG A 41 -3.21 -4.67 24.92
C ARG A 41 -3.25 -4.11 23.51
N CYS A 42 -4.35 -3.49 23.11
CA CYS A 42 -4.40 -2.64 21.92
C CYS A 42 -5.12 -1.31 22.18
N GLY A 43 -4.70 -0.60 23.23
CA GLY A 43 -5.30 0.67 23.63
C GLY A 43 -6.76 0.54 24.07
N ASP A 44 -7.43 1.69 24.22
CA ASP A 44 -8.83 1.75 24.64
C ASP A 44 -9.72 2.10 23.44
N ALA A 45 -10.54 1.15 22.98
CA ALA A 45 -11.45 1.39 21.86
C ALA A 45 -12.62 2.29 22.26
N ALA A 46 -12.96 3.23 21.38
CA ALA A 46 -14.08 4.13 21.58
C ALA A 46 -15.42 3.37 21.58
N PRO A 47 -16.46 3.86 22.29
CA PRO A 47 -17.78 3.26 22.24
C PRO A 47 -18.30 3.13 20.80
N GLY A 48 -18.76 1.93 20.43
CA GLY A 48 -19.25 1.62 19.10
C GLY A 48 -18.17 1.29 18.07
N ALA A 49 -16.88 1.27 18.44
CA ALA A 49 -15.82 0.78 17.58
C ALA A 49 -16.03 -0.70 17.23
N TYR A 50 -15.73 -1.09 16.00
CA TYR A 50 -15.69 -2.50 15.62
C TYR A 50 -14.55 -3.23 16.35
N LEU A 51 -14.83 -4.48 16.73
CA LEU A 51 -13.87 -5.39 17.35
C LEU A 51 -12.84 -5.86 16.31
N ASP A 52 -11.69 -6.33 16.79
CA ASP A 52 -10.63 -6.96 15.98
C ASP A 52 -10.03 -6.06 14.91
N ARG A 53 -9.86 -4.77 15.25
CA ARG A 53 -9.29 -3.74 14.36
C ARG A 53 -8.09 -3.03 14.94
N CYS A 54 -7.39 -3.67 15.88
CA CYS A 54 -6.10 -3.22 16.33
C CYS A 54 -5.18 -3.01 15.13
N GLY A 55 -4.63 -1.80 14.97
CA GLY A 55 -3.70 -1.60 13.90
C GLY A 55 -3.25 -0.16 13.71
N TYR A 56 -2.24 0.07 12.86
CA TYR A 56 -1.82 -0.86 11.81
C TYR A 56 -1.05 -2.11 12.29
N GLY A 57 -1.13 -3.17 11.49
CA GLY A 57 -0.31 -4.38 11.66
C GLY A 57 1.14 -4.17 11.19
N PRO A 58 1.90 -5.27 10.98
CA PRO A 58 3.27 -5.21 10.49
C PRO A 58 3.40 -4.44 9.16
N ARG A 59 4.55 -3.78 8.95
CA ARG A 59 4.83 -3.05 7.72
C ARG A 59 5.02 -4.01 6.54
N LEU A 60 4.44 -3.66 5.40
CA LEU A 60 4.46 -4.48 4.18
C LEU A 60 5.12 -3.76 3.01
N PRO A 61 5.70 -4.49 2.04
CA PRO A 61 6.13 -3.90 0.78
C PRO A 61 4.93 -3.35 -0.01
N LEU A 62 5.09 -2.17 -0.58
CA LEU A 62 4.12 -1.54 -1.48
C LEU A 62 4.87 -0.89 -2.64
N LEU A 63 4.55 -1.27 -3.88
CA LEU A 63 5.15 -0.73 -5.09
C LEU A 63 4.10 -0.22 -6.06
N VAL A 64 4.42 0.88 -6.73
CA VAL A 64 3.64 1.42 -7.86
C VAL A 64 4.50 1.39 -9.12
N ILE A 65 4.04 0.67 -10.14
CA ILE A 65 4.70 0.56 -11.44
C ILE A 65 3.78 1.19 -12.49
N SER A 66 4.23 2.30 -13.08
CA SER A 66 3.44 3.07 -14.03
C SER A 66 4.34 3.91 -14.91
N PRO A 67 3.93 4.28 -16.14
CA PRO A 67 4.58 5.38 -16.86
C PRO A 67 4.60 6.69 -16.09
N TRP A 68 3.69 6.86 -15.12
CA TRP A 68 3.57 8.06 -14.32
C TRP A 68 4.24 7.93 -12.95
N ALA A 69 4.81 6.77 -12.60
CA ALA A 69 5.51 6.60 -11.34
C ALA A 69 6.85 7.33 -11.35
N LYS A 70 7.23 7.94 -10.22
CA LYS A 70 8.57 8.47 -10.01
C LYS A 70 9.58 7.32 -10.07
N ARG A 71 10.67 7.48 -10.82
CA ARG A 71 11.71 6.44 -10.96
C ARG A 71 12.68 6.47 -9.78
N ASN A 72 13.03 5.29 -9.28
CA ASN A 72 14.00 5.12 -8.19
C ASN A 72 13.70 6.02 -6.99
N PHE A 73 12.42 6.07 -6.61
CA PHE A 73 11.90 6.94 -5.58
C PHE A 73 11.23 6.11 -4.49
N VAL A 74 11.52 6.44 -3.23
CA VAL A 74 10.89 5.86 -2.06
C VAL A 74 10.05 6.95 -1.42
N ASP A 75 8.74 6.69 -1.30
CA ASP A 75 7.86 7.54 -0.50
C ASP A 75 7.89 7.10 0.95
N HIS A 76 7.97 8.06 1.88
CA HIS A 76 8.03 7.81 3.32
C HIS A 76 6.74 8.26 4.02
N GLN A 77 5.71 8.68 3.27
CA GLN A 77 4.38 8.89 3.85
C GLN A 77 3.82 7.58 4.39
N VAL A 78 3.19 7.65 5.56
CA VAL A 78 2.48 6.51 6.14
C VAL A 78 1.33 6.14 5.23
N THR A 79 1.32 4.89 4.78
CA THR A 79 0.27 4.28 3.97
C THR A 79 -0.10 2.95 4.59
N ASP A 80 -1.31 2.50 4.29
CA ASP A 80 -1.83 1.19 4.68
C ASP A 80 -2.55 0.57 3.49
N GLN A 81 -3.09 -0.64 3.65
CA GLN A 81 -3.77 -1.34 2.55
C GLN A 81 -4.94 -0.53 1.96
N THR A 82 -5.65 0.25 2.78
CA THR A 82 -6.74 1.10 2.33
C THR A 82 -6.25 2.37 1.61
N SER A 83 -4.95 2.66 1.56
CA SER A 83 -4.38 3.69 0.66
C SER A 83 -4.63 3.36 -0.82
N ILE A 84 -4.72 2.07 -1.17
CA ILE A 84 -5.10 1.63 -2.53
C ILE A 84 -6.57 1.97 -2.79
N LEU A 85 -7.45 1.67 -1.82
CA LEU A 85 -8.86 2.03 -1.88
C LEU A 85 -9.02 3.55 -2.01
N ARG A 86 -8.32 4.32 -1.18
CA ARG A 86 -8.30 5.78 -1.24
C ARG A 86 -7.90 6.32 -2.61
N PHE A 87 -6.87 5.74 -3.22
CA PHE A 87 -6.41 6.12 -4.55
C PHE A 87 -7.49 5.88 -5.62
N ILE A 88 -8.20 4.75 -5.55
CA ILE A 88 -9.34 4.45 -6.45
C ILE A 88 -10.46 5.47 -6.24
N GLU A 89 -10.87 5.68 -5.00
CA GLU A 89 -11.94 6.64 -4.67
C GLU A 89 -11.62 8.06 -5.16
N ASP A 90 -10.38 8.51 -4.99
CA ASP A 90 -9.93 9.83 -5.44
C ASP A 90 -9.87 9.92 -6.98
N ASN A 91 -9.37 8.88 -7.67
CA ASN A 91 -9.22 8.89 -9.13
C ASN A 91 -10.57 8.87 -9.86
N TRP A 92 -11.57 8.17 -9.31
CA TRP A 92 -12.91 8.06 -9.90
C TRP A 92 -13.98 8.91 -9.20
N LYS A 93 -13.58 9.74 -8.22
CA LYS A 93 -14.47 10.65 -7.48
C LYS A 93 -15.66 9.94 -6.82
N LEU A 94 -15.40 8.79 -6.21
CA LEU A 94 -16.44 7.92 -5.64
C LEU A 94 -16.88 8.35 -4.22
N GLY A 95 -16.09 9.21 -3.57
CA GLY A 95 -16.23 9.50 -2.14
C GLY A 95 -15.57 8.40 -1.29
N ARG A 96 -15.52 8.62 0.02
CA ARG A 96 -15.08 7.60 1.00
C ARG A 96 -16.22 6.61 1.22
N LEU A 97 -15.94 5.34 1.51
CA LEU A 97 -17.00 4.36 1.84
C LEU A 97 -17.76 4.75 3.10
N GLY A 98 -17.08 5.38 4.07
CA GLY A 98 -17.68 5.83 5.32
C GLY A 98 -17.75 4.75 6.39
N ASP A 99 -18.68 4.92 7.33
CA ASP A 99 -18.78 4.11 8.55
C ASP A 99 -17.43 4.10 9.31
N GLN A 100 -16.80 2.94 9.48
CA GLN A 100 -15.50 2.82 10.13
C GLN A 100 -14.38 2.40 9.18
N SER A 101 -14.61 2.43 7.86
CA SER A 101 -13.55 2.17 6.86
C SER A 101 -12.29 3.00 7.15
N PHE A 102 -11.11 2.45 6.86
CA PHE A 102 -9.84 3.17 7.07
C PHE A 102 -9.50 4.11 5.90
N ASP A 103 -10.27 4.08 4.82
CA ASP A 103 -10.08 4.95 3.64
C ASP A 103 -9.99 6.46 3.94
N ALA A 104 -10.65 6.92 5.01
CA ALA A 104 -10.64 8.29 5.47
C ALA A 104 -9.35 8.66 6.24
N LEU A 105 -8.68 7.66 6.81
CA LEU A 105 -7.42 7.81 7.55
C LEU A 105 -6.20 7.52 6.66
N ALA A 106 -6.39 6.74 5.60
CA ALA A 106 -5.33 6.21 4.76
C ALA A 106 -4.46 7.29 4.12
N GLY A 107 -3.16 7.04 4.00
CA GLY A 107 -2.23 7.91 3.26
C GLY A 107 -2.56 7.97 1.76
N SER A 108 -2.18 9.06 1.08
CA SER A 108 -2.35 9.19 -0.37
C SER A 108 -1.16 8.57 -1.12
N LEU A 109 -1.43 7.82 -2.19
CA LEU A 109 -0.40 7.30 -3.08
C LEU A 109 0.10 8.33 -4.12
N ASN A 110 -0.47 9.54 -4.15
CA ASN A 110 -0.17 10.51 -5.21
C ASN A 110 1.30 10.95 -5.25
N ASN A 111 2.00 10.91 -4.12
CA ASN A 111 3.41 11.29 -4.08
C ASN A 111 4.34 10.23 -4.74
N LEU A 112 3.84 9.03 -5.05
CA LEU A 112 4.54 8.05 -5.88
C LEU A 112 4.51 8.39 -7.38
N PHE A 113 3.68 9.35 -7.80
CA PHE A 113 3.51 9.73 -9.20
C PHE A 113 4.13 11.10 -9.54
N ASP A 114 4.59 11.26 -10.78
CA ASP A 114 4.84 12.55 -11.44
C ASP A 114 4.04 12.63 -12.74
N PHE A 115 2.82 13.17 -12.64
CA PHE A 115 1.91 13.33 -13.77
C PHE A 115 2.36 14.36 -14.81
N ARG A 116 3.48 15.07 -14.60
CA ARG A 116 4.03 16.04 -15.55
C ARG A 116 5.09 15.43 -16.45
N ARG A 117 5.75 14.34 -16.02
CA ARG A 117 6.92 13.77 -16.71
C ARG A 117 6.78 12.25 -16.84
N PRO A 118 6.06 11.75 -17.86
CA PRO A 118 5.87 10.32 -18.03
C PRO A 118 7.13 9.61 -18.55
N HIS A 119 7.41 8.44 -17.98
CA HIS A 119 8.42 7.48 -18.41
C HIS A 119 7.77 6.35 -19.22
N LYS A 120 7.77 6.49 -20.55
CA LYS A 120 7.00 5.59 -21.42
C LYS A 120 7.64 4.20 -21.62
N ALA A 121 8.93 4.07 -21.39
CA ALA A 121 9.66 2.82 -21.60
C ALA A 121 9.44 1.88 -20.40
N PRO A 122 8.84 0.69 -20.59
CA PRO A 122 8.76 -0.31 -19.53
C PRO A 122 10.14 -0.89 -19.21
N LEU A 123 10.30 -1.37 -17.98
CA LEU A 123 11.43 -2.21 -17.60
C LEU A 123 11.01 -3.67 -17.77
N MET A 124 11.56 -4.33 -18.78
CA MET A 124 11.31 -5.75 -19.02
C MET A 124 12.38 -6.57 -18.31
N LEU A 125 11.95 -7.61 -17.60
CA LEU A 125 12.81 -8.47 -16.79
C LEU A 125 12.77 -9.90 -17.32
N ASP A 126 13.87 -10.64 -17.18
CA ASP A 126 13.86 -12.09 -17.36
C ASP A 126 13.06 -12.72 -16.21
N PRO A 127 12.01 -13.51 -16.49
CA PRO A 127 11.15 -14.08 -15.45
C PRO A 127 11.86 -15.12 -14.56
N LYS A 128 13.01 -15.66 -14.96
CA LYS A 128 13.79 -16.63 -14.18
C LYS A 128 14.76 -15.96 -13.22
N THR A 129 15.32 -14.81 -13.61
CA THR A 129 16.42 -14.18 -12.85
C THR A 129 16.01 -12.84 -12.24
N GLY A 130 14.99 -12.17 -12.77
CA GLY A 130 14.62 -10.81 -12.39
C GLY A 130 15.55 -9.72 -12.96
N GLU A 131 16.54 -10.09 -13.77
CA GLU A 131 17.48 -9.14 -14.35
C GLU A 131 16.87 -8.37 -15.54
N PRO A 132 17.26 -7.10 -15.77
CA PRO A 132 16.83 -6.35 -16.95
C PRO A 132 17.20 -7.04 -18.26
N LEU A 133 16.23 -7.16 -19.17
CA LEU A 133 16.51 -7.64 -20.52
C LEU A 133 17.37 -6.62 -21.28
N ALA A 134 18.43 -7.11 -21.95
CA ALA A 134 19.25 -6.28 -22.82
C ALA A 134 18.41 -5.69 -23.97
N ALA A 135 18.74 -4.48 -24.42
CA ALA A 135 17.99 -3.80 -25.48
C ALA A 135 17.89 -4.59 -26.80
N ALA A 136 18.79 -5.54 -27.05
CA ALA A 136 18.74 -6.45 -28.20
C ALA A 136 17.66 -7.55 -28.07
N ALA A 137 17.28 -7.94 -26.84
CA ALA A 137 16.24 -8.93 -26.58
C ALA A 137 14.82 -8.36 -26.76
N LEU A 138 14.66 -7.03 -26.62
CA LEU A 138 13.37 -6.32 -26.77
C LEU A 138 12.90 -6.17 -28.23
N LYS A 139 13.72 -6.53 -29.22
CA LYS A 139 13.41 -6.43 -30.65
C LYS A 139 12.87 -7.73 -31.27
N ARG A 140 12.76 -8.79 -30.47
CA ARG A 140 12.25 -10.09 -30.90
C ARG A 140 10.82 -10.26 -30.41
N ASP A 141 9.90 -9.42 -30.89
CA ASP A 141 8.44 -9.59 -30.85
C ASP A 141 7.80 -8.62 -31.86
#